data_AF-A0A6U2CXE0-F1
#
_entry.id   AF-A0A6U2CXE0-F1
#
_cell.length_a   1.000
_cell.length_b   1.000
_cell.length_c   1.000
_cell.angle_alpha   90.00
_cell.angle_beta   90.00
_cell.angle_gamma   90.00
#
_symmetry.space_group_name_H-M   'P 1'
#
loop_
_entity.id
_entity.type
_entity.pdbx_description
1 polymer ?
#
loop_
_entity_poly.entity_id
_entity_poly.type
_entity_poly.pdbx_seq_one_letter_code
_entity_poly.pdbx_strand_id
1 'polypeptide(L)'
;HSVDLWAAGIVLFHMIFGDRPFVWAVEDDPRFKLIAVKGNLASMLQKLSEEKGTEQRPISADASDLLQNMLRANPRDRLSFDQVMNHPWVVQGEDQLPETFAKNMFNAS
;
A
#
# COMPACT_ATOMS: atom_id res chain seq x y z
N HIS A 1 -14.93 10.71 0.26
CA HIS A 1 -14.41 9.43 0.79
C HIS A 1 -13.37 8.77 -0.12
N SER A 2 -13.57 8.64 -1.44
CA SER A 2 -12.58 7.98 -2.32
C SER A 2 -11.22 8.72 -2.43
N VAL A 3 -11.22 10.05 -2.27
CA VAL A 3 -10.00 10.87 -2.19
C VAL A 3 -9.22 10.57 -0.90
N ASP A 4 -9.91 10.36 0.22
CA ASP A 4 -9.30 10.04 1.51
C ASP A 4 -8.58 8.69 1.48
N LEU A 5 -9.19 7.69 0.81
CA LEU A 5 -8.59 6.36 0.62
C LEU A 5 -7.36 6.40 -0.30
N TRP A 6 -7.37 7.25 -1.32
CA TRP A 6 -6.20 7.45 -2.17
C TRP A 6 -5.04 8.02 -1.35
N ALA A 7 -5.30 9.09 -0.60
CA ALA A 7 -4.28 9.71 0.26
C ALA A 7 -3.75 8.70 1.31
N ALA A 8 -4.63 7.92 1.93
CA ALA A 8 -4.24 6.84 2.84
C ALA A 8 -3.34 5.80 2.16
N GLY A 9 -3.61 5.45 0.89
CA GLY A 9 -2.75 4.56 0.10
C GLY A 9 -1.35 5.14 -0.14
N ILE A 10 -1.25 6.45 -0.40
CA ILE A 10 0.06 7.14 -0.53
C ILE A 10 0.84 7.08 0.79
N VAL A 11 0.17 7.35 1.92
CA VAL A 11 0.80 7.32 3.24
C VAL A 11 1.22 5.89 3.60
N LEU A 12 0.37 4.89 3.34
CA LEU A 12 0.70 3.48 3.56
C LEU A 12 1.91 3.04 2.75
N PHE A 13 1.97 3.42 1.47
CA PHE A 13 3.17 3.17 0.64
C PHE A 13 4.41 3.77 1.30
N HIS A 14 4.32 5.01 1.77
CA HIS A 14 5.44 5.69 2.41
C HIS A 14 5.88 5.01 3.71
N MET A 15 4.94 4.54 4.53
CA MET A 15 5.25 3.81 5.76
C MET A 15 5.99 2.50 5.49
N ILE A 16 5.63 1.79 4.41
CA ILE A 16 6.23 0.50 4.05
C ILE A 16 7.62 0.69 3.41
N PHE A 17 7.75 1.64 2.48
CA PHE A 17 8.94 1.73 1.61
C PHE A 17 9.87 2.89 1.93
N GLY A 18 9.42 3.86 2.73
CA GLY A 18 10.17 5.09 3.02
C GLY A 18 10.27 6.06 1.83
N ASP A 19 9.54 5.82 0.73
CA ASP A 19 9.51 6.66 -0.47
C ASP A 19 8.06 6.91 -0.92
N ARG A 20 7.86 7.74 -1.94
CA ARG A 20 6.55 7.98 -2.57
C ARG A 20 6.34 7.01 -3.74
N PRO A 21 5.10 6.60 -4.02
CA PRO A 21 4.81 5.69 -5.13
C PRO A 21 5.12 6.31 -6.51
N PHE A 22 4.99 7.63 -6.63
CA PHE A 22 5.31 8.42 -7.82
C PHE A 22 5.59 9.87 -7.42
N VAL A 23 6.20 10.66 -8.32
CA VAL A 23 6.51 12.08 -8.06
C VAL A 23 5.28 12.93 -8.34
N TRP A 24 4.60 12.66 -9.46
CA TRP A 24 3.46 13.42 -9.93
C TRP A 24 2.29 12.50 -10.27
N ALA A 25 1.07 12.91 -9.89
CA ALA A 25 -0.15 12.16 -10.20
C ALA A 25 -0.65 12.43 -11.63
N VAL A 26 0.21 12.20 -12.62
CA VAL A 26 -0.04 12.44 -14.05
C VAL A 26 0.48 11.27 -14.89
N GLU A 27 -0.12 11.01 -16.05
CA GLU A 27 0.24 9.85 -16.89
C GLU A 27 1.68 9.88 -17.43
N ASP A 28 2.30 11.05 -17.49
CA ASP A 28 3.70 11.20 -17.91
C ASP A 28 4.69 10.71 -16.86
N ASP A 29 4.29 10.62 -15.57
CA ASP A 29 5.10 9.97 -14.55
C ASP A 29 5.06 8.44 -14.77
N PRO A 30 6.20 7.79 -15.08
CA PRO A 30 6.21 6.37 -15.39
C PRO A 30 5.72 5.48 -14.24
N ARG A 31 5.98 5.88 -12.98
CA ARG A 31 5.53 5.14 -11.80
C ARG A 31 4.02 5.32 -11.60
N PHE A 32 3.49 6.52 -11.80
CA PHE A 32 2.05 6.75 -11.75
C PHE A 32 1.33 5.92 -12.82
N LYS A 33 1.81 5.96 -14.06
CA LYS A 33 1.24 5.17 -15.15
C LYS A 33 1.28 3.68 -14.87
N LEU A 34 2.37 3.17 -14.31
CA LEU A 34 2.53 1.75 -13.99
C LEU A 34 1.62 1.30 -12.84
N ILE A 35 1.57 2.07 -11.75
CA ILE A 35 0.85 1.69 -10.54
C ILE A 35 -0.62 2.04 -10.66
N ALA A 36 -0.94 3.32 -10.92
CA ALA A 36 -2.28 3.85 -10.77
C ALA A 36 -3.17 3.65 -11.99
N VAL A 37 -2.58 3.69 -13.19
CA VAL A 37 -3.33 3.50 -14.45
C VAL A 37 -3.34 2.02 -14.83
N LYS A 38 -2.15 1.39 -14.93
CA LYS A 38 -2.04 -0.01 -15.37
C LYS A 38 -2.34 -1.04 -14.28
N GLY A 39 -2.24 -0.66 -13.01
CA GLY A 39 -2.49 -1.61 -11.93
C GLY A 39 -1.37 -2.62 -11.71
N ASN A 40 -0.11 -2.23 -11.94
CA ASN A 40 1.01 -3.16 -11.93
C ASN A 40 2.11 -2.76 -10.94
N LEU A 41 1.72 -2.56 -9.69
CA LEU A 41 2.60 -2.36 -8.54
C LEU A 41 3.59 -3.53 -8.38
N ALA A 42 3.14 -4.77 -8.61
CA ALA A 42 3.97 -5.96 -8.48
C ALA A 42 5.24 -5.89 -9.35
N SER A 43 5.13 -5.45 -10.61
CA SER A 43 6.32 -5.26 -11.47
C SER A 43 7.24 -4.15 -10.97
N MET A 44 6.72 -3.11 -10.33
CA MET A 44 7.57 -2.09 -9.71
C MET A 44 8.33 -2.66 -8.51
N LEU A 45 7.65 -3.40 -7.64
CA LEU A 45 8.27 -4.04 -6.47
C LEU A 45 9.33 -5.06 -6.88
N GLN A 46 9.10 -5.81 -7.95
CA GLN A 46 10.09 -6.72 -8.52
C GLN A 46 11.36 -5.97 -8.93
N LYS A 47 11.22 -4.89 -9.71
CA LYS A 47 12.37 -4.05 -10.12
C LYS A 47 13.14 -3.47 -8.94
N LEU A 48 12.42 -2.98 -7.92
CA LEU A 48 13.06 -2.49 -6.69
C LEU A 48 13.83 -3.58 -5.95
N SER A 49 13.34 -4.83 -5.98
CA SER A 49 14.02 -5.97 -5.35
C SER A 49 15.30 -6.32 -6.13
N GLU A 50 15.22 -6.32 -7.46
CA GLU A 50 16.36 -6.53 -8.37
C GLU A 50 17.43 -5.44 -8.19
N GLU A 51 17.04 -4.16 -8.15
CA GLU A 51 17.95 -3.02 -7.94
C GLU A 51 18.65 -3.06 -6.57
N LYS A 52 17.96 -3.54 -5.53
CA LYS A 52 18.52 -3.69 -4.18
C LYS A 52 19.29 -4.99 -3.98
N GLY A 53 19.33 -5.88 -4.98
CA GLY A 53 19.99 -7.19 -4.88
C GLY A 53 19.31 -8.13 -3.88
N THR A 54 18.00 -7.99 -3.65
CA THR A 54 17.23 -8.84 -2.73
C THR A 54 16.29 -9.76 -3.51
N GLU A 55 16.32 -11.07 -3.26
CA GLU A 55 15.41 -12.02 -3.92
C GLU A 55 13.98 -11.99 -3.35
N GLN A 56 13.77 -11.39 -2.18
CA GLN A 56 12.48 -11.35 -1.51
C GLN A 56 11.68 -10.11 -1.90
N ARG A 57 10.37 -10.28 -2.14
CA ARG A 57 9.46 -9.14 -2.23
C ARG A 57 9.45 -8.41 -0.88
N PRO A 58 9.51 -7.07 -0.87
CA PRO A 58 9.57 -6.30 0.36
C PRO A 58 8.29 -6.38 1.22
N ILE A 59 7.18 -6.89 0.66
CA ILE A 59 5.89 -7.05 1.35
C ILE A 59 5.15 -8.32 0.94
N SER A 60 4.14 -8.72 1.74
CA SER A 60 3.26 -9.84 1.45
C SER A 60 2.37 -9.59 0.22
N ALA A 61 1.80 -10.68 -0.33
CA ALA A 61 0.88 -10.60 -1.47
C ALA A 61 -0.36 -9.77 -1.12
N ASP A 62 -0.97 -10.00 0.05
CA ASP A 62 -2.15 -9.27 0.51
C ASP A 62 -1.86 -7.78 0.72
N ALA A 63 -0.68 -7.43 1.24
CA ALA A 63 -0.26 -6.03 1.38
C ALA A 63 -0.17 -5.35 0.00
N SER A 64 0.44 -6.04 -0.96
CA SER A 64 0.58 -5.54 -2.32
C SER A 64 -0.77 -5.39 -3.02
N ASP A 65 -1.71 -6.31 -2.80
CA ASP A 65 -3.04 -6.25 -3.38
C ASP A 65 -3.86 -5.07 -2.82
N LEU A 66 -3.88 -4.91 -1.49
CA LEU A 66 -4.52 -3.77 -0.85
C LEU A 66 -3.98 -2.45 -1.41
N LEU A 67 -2.66 -2.30 -1.40
CA LEU A 67 -1.99 -1.08 -1.81
C LEU A 67 -2.24 -0.77 -3.29
N GLN A 68 -2.25 -1.80 -4.15
CA GLN A 68 -2.60 -1.65 -5.55
C GLN A 68 -4.03 -1.13 -5.73
N ASN A 69 -4.99 -1.69 -5.03
CA ASN A 69 -6.39 -1.30 -5.20
C ASN A 69 -6.71 0.07 -4.56
N MET A 70 -5.98 0.49 -3.52
CA MET A 70 -6.08 1.86 -2.98
C MET A 70 -5.52 2.93 -3.95
N LEU A 71 -4.51 2.56 -4.74
CA LEU A 71 -3.77 3.48 -5.62
C LEU A 71 -4.30 3.51 -7.07
N ARG A 72 -5.54 3.09 -7.35
CA ARG A 72 -6.14 3.15 -8.71
C ARG A 72 -6.56 4.56 -9.10
N ALA A 73 -6.09 5.07 -10.24
CA ALA A 73 -6.32 6.47 -10.64
C ALA A 73 -7.81 6.77 -10.77
N ASN A 74 -8.56 5.87 -11.39
CA ASN A 74 -10.01 5.94 -11.48
C ASN A 74 -10.66 5.54 -10.14
N PRO A 75 -11.46 6.43 -9.50
CA PRO A 75 -12.13 6.13 -8.24
C PRO A 75 -13.05 4.91 -8.27
N ARG A 76 -13.57 4.52 -9.45
CA ARG A 76 -14.44 3.35 -9.60
C ARG A 76 -13.70 2.02 -9.49
N ASP A 77 -12.39 2.04 -9.74
CA ASP A 77 -11.54 0.86 -9.66
C ASP A 77 -10.91 0.73 -8.25
N ARG A 78 -11.12 1.71 -7.37
CA ARG A 78 -10.63 1.69 -5.99
C ARG A 78 -11.56 0.89 -5.10
N LEU A 79 -10.97 0.25 -4.08
CA LEU A 79 -11.75 -0.32 -2.98
C LEU A 79 -12.55 0.79 -2.28
N SER A 80 -13.78 0.47 -1.90
CA SER A 80 -14.55 1.25 -0.94
C SER A 80 -13.93 1.15 0.45
N PHE A 81 -14.35 2.03 1.36
CA PHE A 81 -13.89 1.99 2.75
C PHE A 81 -14.18 0.63 3.40
N ASP A 82 -15.40 0.11 3.24
CA ASP A 82 -15.78 -1.21 3.78
C ASP A 82 -14.92 -2.32 3.19
N GLN A 83 -14.60 -2.26 1.90
CA GLN A 83 -13.73 -3.24 1.26
C GLN A 83 -12.29 -3.17 1.79
N VAL A 84 -11.78 -1.96 2.09
CA VAL A 84 -10.46 -1.78 2.73
C VAL A 84 -10.48 -2.38 4.13
N MET A 85 -11.48 -2.07 4.95
CA MET A 85 -11.55 -2.54 6.34
C MET A 85 -11.69 -4.06 6.45
N ASN A 86 -12.31 -4.71 5.47
CA ASN A 86 -12.45 -6.17 5.41
C ASN A 86 -11.37 -6.84 4.55
N HIS A 87 -10.36 -6.10 4.08
CA HIS A 87 -9.31 -6.67 3.25
C HIS A 87 -8.44 -7.65 4.06
N PRO A 88 -8.04 -8.82 3.51
CA PRO A 88 -7.24 -9.83 4.21
C PRO A 88 -6.03 -9.26 4.96
N TRP A 89 -5.28 -8.35 4.32
CA TRP A 89 -4.13 -7.68 4.96
C TRP A 89 -4.49 -6.88 6.22
N VAL A 90 -5.66 -6.25 6.26
CA VAL A 90 -6.10 -5.43 7.40
C VAL A 90 -6.56 -6.35 8.54
N VAL A 91 -7.40 -7.33 8.24
CA VAL A 91 -7.98 -8.21 9.26
C VAL A 91 -6.96 -9.20 9.85
N GLN A 92 -5.98 -9.66 9.07
CA GLN A 92 -4.91 -10.52 9.58
C GLN A 92 -3.93 -9.75 10.50
N GLY A 93 -3.86 -8.42 10.38
CA GLY A 93 -2.99 -7.59 11.21
C GLY A 93 -3.42 -7.48 12.66
N GLU A 94 -4.69 -7.75 12.98
CA GLU A 94 -5.22 -7.70 14.35
C GLU A 94 -4.65 -8.81 15.24
N ASP A 95 -4.35 -9.98 14.67
CA ASP A 95 -3.87 -11.16 15.43
C ASP A 95 -2.34 -11.16 15.67
N GLN A 96 -1.60 -10.23 15.08
CA GLN A 96 -0.13 -10.28 15.02
C GLN A 96 0.58 -9.11 15.71
N LEU A 97 -0.15 -8.17 16.33
CA LEU A 97 0.50 -7.14 17.14
C LEU A 97 1.18 -7.80 18.35
N PRO A 98 2.51 -7.68 18.51
CA PRO A 98 3.17 -8.17 19.70
C PRO A 98 2.50 -7.53 20.93
N GLU A 99 2.15 -8.31 21.96
CA GLU A 99 1.51 -7.79 23.17
C GLU A 99 2.24 -6.58 23.76
N THR A 100 3.55 -6.50 23.57
CA THR A 100 4.40 -5.39 23.96
C THR A 100 4.06 -4.08 23.24
N PHE A 101 3.73 -4.13 21.96
CA PHE A 101 3.28 -2.97 21.19
C PHE A 101 1.88 -2.51 21.63
N ALA A 102 0.95 -3.45 21.84
CA ALA A 102 -0.39 -3.14 22.33
C ALA A 102 -0.35 -2.52 23.75
N LYS A 103 0.42 -3.11 24.67
CA LYS A 103 0.58 -2.56 26.04
C LYS A 103 1.17 -1.15 26.06
N ASN A 104 2.13 -0.84 25.19
CA ASN A 104 2.76 0.48 25.17
C ASN A 104 1.85 1.57 24.57
N MET A 105 0.93 1.20 23.68
CA MET A 105 0.01 2.15 23.03
C MET A 105 -1.21 2.49 23.91
N PHE A 106 -1.65 1.57 24.77
CA PHE A 106 -2.82 1.76 25.64
C PHE A 106 -2.50 2.07 27.12
N ASN A 107 -1.23 1.97 27.54
CA ASN A 107 -0.79 2.38 28.89
C ASN A 107 -0.19 3.80 28.94
N ALA A 108 -0.18 4.53 27.82
CA ALA A 108 0.09 5.97 27.83
C ALA A 108 -1.23 6.72 28.10
N SER A 109 -1.70 6.67 29.35
CA SER A 109 -2.80 7.48 29.89
C SER A 109 -2.49 7.87 31.32
#